data_AF-A0A8I0T0E6-F1
#
_entry.id   AF-A0A8I0T0E6-F1
#
_cell.length_a   1.000
_cell.length_b   1.000
_cell.length_c   1.000
_cell.angle_alpha   90.00
_cell.angle_beta   90.00
_cell.angle_gamma   90.00
#
_symmetry.space_group_name_H-M   'P 1'
#
loop_
_entity.id
_entity.type
_entity.pdbx_description
1 polymer ?
#
loop_
_entity_poly.entity_id
_entity_poly.type
_entity_poly.pdbx_seq_one_letter_code
_entity_poly.pdbx_strand_id
1 'polypeptide(L)'
;MSTTVAFDTYAYVRKLRDAGVDERQAEIQTEALMTLVEDRLATKQDMFMLKRDLAEVEANLKRDLKEMDVKAEIRFRELDAKSETNLKELDVKAEIRFRELDVNLRELDAKSEASRRELDVKAETRFRELDVKAETRFRELDVKAETRFRELDGKIETCFKELDSKIETTKAELKRDIKELDGKIETSKAEILAGMNAGIATAKVDSIKWTAGMFVAQTALIIGAMFAMLKMNQPNPQPVGFSSPPAQETRLPVVPHAR
;
A
#
# COMPACT_ATOMS: atom_id res chain seq x y z
N MET A 1 57.43 -6.70 -116.54
CA MET A 1 57.76 -6.06 -117.84
C MET A 1 56.55 -5.28 -118.30
N SER A 2 56.68 -4.03 -118.75
CA SER A 2 55.54 -3.25 -119.25
C SER A 2 55.54 -3.31 -120.78
N THR A 3 54.78 -4.23 -121.36
CA THR A 3 54.52 -4.26 -122.79
C THR A 3 53.71 -3.01 -123.14
N THR A 4 54.39 -2.00 -123.70
CA THR A 4 53.71 -0.90 -124.37
C THR A 4 53.09 -1.48 -125.64
N VAL A 5 51.78 -1.67 -125.64
CA VAL A 5 51.03 -1.99 -126.86
C VAL A 5 50.98 -0.69 -127.68
N ALA A 6 52.05 -0.43 -128.43
CA ALA A 6 52.04 0.60 -129.44
C ALA A 6 51.08 0.15 -130.54
N PHE A 7 49.98 0.86 -130.71
CA PHE A 7 49.08 0.65 -131.85
C PHE A 7 49.81 1.15 -133.10
N ASP A 8 50.31 0.22 -133.91
CA ASP A 8 51.02 0.54 -135.15
C ASP A 8 50.02 0.95 -136.23
N THR A 9 49.70 2.25 -136.23
CA THR A 9 48.85 2.94 -137.21
C THR A 9 49.22 2.57 -138.65
N TYR A 10 50.53 2.51 -138.97
CA TYR A 10 51.00 2.22 -140.32
C TYR A 10 50.78 0.74 -140.71
N ALA A 11 51.12 -0.20 -139.83
CA ALA A 11 50.86 -1.61 -140.07
C ALA A 11 49.36 -1.94 -140.10
N TYR A 12 48.52 -1.17 -139.40
CA TYR A 12 47.07 -1.33 -139.42
C TYR A 12 46.43 -0.79 -140.71
N VAL A 13 46.75 0.44 -141.14
CA VAL A 13 46.35 0.99 -142.46
C VAL A 13 46.77 0.03 -143.58
N ARG A 14 48.01 -0.46 -143.54
CA ARG A 14 48.51 -1.43 -144.52
C ARG A 14 47.67 -2.71 -144.58
N LYS A 15 47.30 -3.28 -143.43
CA LYS A 15 46.46 -4.49 -143.37
C LYS A 15 45.05 -4.25 -143.91
N LEU A 16 44.46 -3.09 -143.64
CA LEU A 16 43.14 -2.72 -144.19
C LEU A 16 43.20 -2.60 -145.72
N ARG A 17 44.21 -1.91 -146.25
CA ARG A 17 44.43 -1.76 -147.70
C ARG A 17 44.72 -3.10 -148.37
N ASP A 18 45.62 -3.91 -147.80
CA ASP A 18 45.97 -5.24 -148.32
C ASP A 18 44.78 -6.23 -148.21
N ALA A 19 43.75 -5.92 -147.42
CA ALA A 19 42.44 -6.60 -147.36
C ALA A 19 41.35 -5.99 -148.28
N GLY A 20 41.69 -4.98 -149.09
CA GLY A 20 40.79 -4.37 -150.08
C GLY A 20 40.00 -3.14 -149.62
N VAL A 21 40.31 -2.56 -148.46
CA VAL A 21 39.73 -1.28 -148.01
C VAL A 21 40.40 -0.12 -148.76
N ASP A 22 39.62 0.87 -149.20
CA ASP A 22 40.14 2.09 -149.83
C ASP A 22 41.09 2.85 -148.90
N GLU A 23 42.13 3.49 -149.45
CA GLU A 23 43.22 4.08 -148.67
C GLU A 23 42.72 5.18 -147.70
N ARG A 24 41.81 6.05 -148.13
CA ARG A 24 41.19 7.06 -147.25
C ARG A 24 40.28 6.44 -146.20
N GLN A 25 39.58 5.37 -146.53
CA GLN A 25 38.75 4.65 -145.57
C GLN A 25 39.59 3.92 -144.52
N ALA A 26 40.74 3.37 -144.92
CA ALA A 26 41.70 2.75 -144.02
C ALA A 26 42.33 3.76 -143.07
N GLU A 27 42.71 4.95 -143.56
CA GLU A 27 43.19 6.07 -142.74
C GLU A 27 42.13 6.49 -141.70
N ILE A 28 40.91 6.81 -142.13
CA ILE A 28 39.81 7.26 -141.24
C ILE A 28 39.45 6.20 -140.20
N GLN A 29 39.40 4.92 -140.57
CA GLN A 29 39.16 3.83 -139.61
C GLN A 29 40.29 3.70 -138.58
N THR A 30 41.54 3.87 -139.01
CA THR A 30 42.70 3.81 -138.13
C THR A 30 42.75 5.00 -137.18
N GLU A 31 42.46 6.20 -137.68
CA GLU A 31 42.37 7.44 -136.88
C GLU A 31 41.26 7.33 -135.84
N ALA A 32 40.05 6.94 -136.24
CA ALA A 32 38.93 6.75 -135.31
C ALA A 32 39.19 5.66 -134.24
N LEU A 33 39.88 4.57 -134.60
CA LEU A 33 40.32 3.56 -133.64
C LEU A 33 41.43 4.07 -132.73
N MET A 34 42.36 4.88 -133.23
CA MET A 34 43.41 5.50 -132.43
C MET A 34 42.83 6.46 -131.40
N THR A 35 41.91 7.36 -131.79
CA THR A 35 41.18 8.23 -130.86
C THR A 35 40.39 7.43 -129.82
N LEU A 36 39.71 6.34 -130.22
CA LEU A 36 38.97 5.48 -129.29
C LEU A 36 39.91 4.77 -128.28
N VAL A 37 41.10 4.37 -128.74
CA VAL A 37 42.14 3.74 -127.93
C VAL A 37 42.80 4.74 -126.97
N GLU A 38 42.97 6.00 -127.37
CA GLU A 38 43.56 7.05 -126.53
C GLU A 38 42.57 7.63 -125.51
N ASP A 39 41.31 7.88 -125.90
CA ASP A 39 40.30 8.52 -125.03
C ASP A 39 39.63 7.57 -124.03
N ARG A 40 39.58 6.25 -124.30
CA ARG A 40 38.79 5.30 -123.48
C ARG A 40 39.59 4.25 -122.72
N LEU A 41 40.89 4.07 -122.99
CA LEU A 41 41.72 3.16 -122.22
C LEU A 41 42.46 3.94 -121.13
N ALA A 42 42.31 3.50 -119.89
CA ALA A 42 43.08 4.03 -118.77
C ALA A 42 44.58 3.91 -119.08
N THR A 43 45.29 5.03 -119.01
CA THR A 43 46.71 5.09 -119.33
C THR A 43 47.54 4.39 -118.24
N LYS A 44 48.82 4.14 -118.53
CA LYS A 44 49.76 3.66 -117.50
C LYS A 44 49.89 4.66 -116.33
N GLN A 45 49.63 5.95 -116.58
CA GLN A 45 49.65 6.99 -115.58
C GLN A 45 48.42 6.94 -114.68
N ASP A 46 47.22 6.72 -115.23
CA ASP A 46 45.98 6.56 -114.43
C ASP A 46 46.06 5.35 -113.51
N MET A 47 46.57 4.22 -114.02
CA MET A 47 46.81 3.03 -113.21
C MET A 47 47.94 3.22 -112.17
N PHE A 48 48.88 4.14 -112.39
CA PHE A 48 49.88 4.52 -111.39
C PHE A 48 49.26 5.39 -110.28
N MET A 49 48.44 6.38 -110.66
CA MET A 49 47.68 7.21 -109.72
C MET A 49 46.76 6.36 -108.85
N LEU A 50 45.93 5.48 -109.45
CA LEU A 50 45.07 4.55 -108.71
C LEU A 50 45.85 3.65 -107.73
N LYS A 51 47.04 3.17 -108.10
CA LYS A 51 47.88 2.37 -107.20
C LYS A 51 48.45 3.19 -106.04
N ARG A 52 48.84 4.44 -106.29
CA ARG A 52 49.30 5.37 -105.26
C ARG A 52 48.17 5.69 -104.28
N ASP A 53 47.00 6.04 -104.80
CA ASP A 53 45.85 6.44 -103.99
C ASP A 53 45.29 5.25 -103.20
N LEU A 54 45.31 4.03 -103.76
CA LEU A 54 45.00 2.80 -103.02
C LEU A 54 46.02 2.53 -101.89
N ALA A 55 47.32 2.72 -102.15
CA ALA A 55 48.35 2.55 -101.11
C ALA A 55 48.21 3.60 -99.99
N GLU A 56 47.77 4.82 -100.32
CA GLU A 56 47.43 5.86 -99.35
C GLU A 56 46.19 5.48 -98.51
N VAL A 57 45.11 4.99 -99.13
CA VAL A 57 43.93 4.48 -98.43
C VAL A 57 44.27 3.29 -97.52
N GLU A 58 45.09 2.35 -97.97
CA GLU A 58 45.58 1.25 -97.13
C GLU A 58 46.42 1.74 -95.94
N ALA A 59 47.29 2.73 -96.15
CA ALA A 59 48.09 3.32 -95.09
C ALA A 59 47.22 4.04 -94.05
N ASN A 60 46.21 4.79 -94.51
CA ASN A 60 45.23 5.46 -93.66
C ASN A 60 44.39 4.45 -92.87
N LEU A 61 43.85 3.40 -93.50
CA LEU A 61 43.11 2.34 -92.79
C LEU A 61 43.98 1.62 -91.74
N LYS A 62 45.25 1.34 -92.05
CA LYS A 62 46.21 0.76 -91.09
C LYS A 62 46.54 1.70 -89.93
N ARG A 63 46.53 3.02 -90.16
CA ARG A 63 46.68 4.05 -89.12
C ARG A 63 45.43 4.11 -88.25
N ASP A 64 44.25 4.24 -88.86
CA ASP A 64 42.96 4.37 -88.18
C ASP A 64 42.65 3.14 -87.31
N LEU A 65 42.96 1.94 -87.79
CA LEU A 65 42.85 0.70 -86.99
C LEU A 65 43.76 0.71 -85.75
N LYS A 66 45.02 1.17 -85.89
CA LYS A 66 45.93 1.32 -84.74
C LYS A 66 45.47 2.39 -83.76
N GLU A 67 44.94 3.51 -84.27
CA GLU A 67 44.39 4.58 -83.43
C GLU A 67 43.12 4.11 -82.69
N MET A 68 42.26 3.31 -83.33
CA MET A 68 41.12 2.69 -82.67
C MET A 68 41.54 1.68 -81.59
N ASP A 69 42.53 0.84 -81.87
CA ASP A 69 43.06 -0.17 -80.95
C ASP A 69 43.65 0.49 -79.68
N VAL A 70 44.54 1.47 -79.86
CA VAL A 70 45.08 2.28 -78.75
C VAL A 70 43.98 3.00 -77.97
N LYS A 71 42.96 3.54 -78.65
CA LYS A 71 41.83 4.22 -78.00
C LYS A 71 40.90 3.27 -77.24
N ALA A 72 40.77 2.03 -77.69
CA ALA A 72 40.04 0.98 -76.96
C ALA A 72 40.80 0.60 -75.69
N GLU A 73 42.11 0.32 -75.81
CA GLU A 73 42.99 -0.01 -74.68
C GLU A 73 42.99 1.10 -73.61
N ILE A 74 43.09 2.37 -74.00
CA ILE A 74 42.99 3.51 -73.06
C ILE A 74 41.64 3.49 -72.33
N ARG A 75 40.53 3.31 -73.05
CA ARG A 75 39.18 3.28 -72.45
C ARG A 75 38.97 2.10 -71.50
N PHE A 76 39.54 0.93 -71.80
CA PHE A 76 39.49 -0.20 -70.87
C PHE A 76 40.25 0.11 -69.58
N ARG A 77 41.47 0.66 -69.67
CA ARG A 77 42.23 1.09 -68.47
C ARG A 77 41.53 2.18 -67.67
N GLU A 78 40.87 3.13 -68.33
CA GLU A 78 40.04 4.14 -67.66
C GLU A 78 38.84 3.52 -66.92
N LEU A 79 38.18 2.53 -67.51
CA LEU A 79 37.08 1.80 -66.88
C LEU A 79 37.55 0.95 -65.69
N ASP A 80 38.67 0.23 -65.85
CA ASP A 80 39.26 -0.59 -64.79
C ASP A 80 39.65 0.28 -63.60
N ALA A 81 40.43 1.35 -63.82
CA ALA A 81 40.83 2.29 -62.78
C ALA A 81 39.62 2.91 -62.07
N LYS A 82 38.59 3.31 -62.82
CA LYS A 82 37.35 3.85 -62.25
C LYS A 82 36.55 2.80 -61.47
N SER A 83 36.57 1.55 -61.88
CA SER A 83 35.94 0.46 -61.14
C SER A 83 36.67 0.20 -59.81
N GLU A 84 38.01 0.24 -59.82
CA GLU A 84 38.85 0.07 -58.64
C GLU A 84 38.65 1.21 -57.63
N THR A 85 38.57 2.47 -58.09
CA THR A 85 38.27 3.61 -57.21
C THR A 85 36.87 3.49 -56.60
N ASN A 86 35.85 3.13 -57.40
CA ASN A 86 34.49 2.96 -56.91
C ASN A 86 34.39 1.85 -55.85
N LEU A 87 35.11 0.73 -56.03
CA LEU A 87 35.16 -0.36 -55.06
C LEU A 87 35.82 0.08 -53.74
N LYS A 88 36.94 0.81 -53.82
CA LYS A 88 37.61 1.39 -52.63
C LYS A 88 36.72 2.40 -51.90
N GLU A 89 36.00 3.24 -52.62
CA GLU A 89 35.03 4.19 -52.02
C GLU A 89 33.88 3.47 -51.31
N LEU A 90 33.35 2.38 -51.90
CA LEU A 90 32.29 1.57 -51.29
C LEU A 90 32.78 0.86 -50.02
N ASP A 91 34.00 0.32 -50.03
CA ASP A 91 34.62 -0.34 -48.88
C ASP A 91 34.80 0.63 -47.70
N VAL A 92 35.42 1.78 -47.95
CA VAL A 92 35.57 2.86 -46.94
C VAL A 92 34.20 3.32 -46.41
N LYS A 93 33.19 3.44 -47.28
CA LYS A 93 31.84 3.84 -46.89
C LYS A 93 31.12 2.77 -46.06
N ALA A 94 31.39 1.48 -46.30
CA ALA A 94 30.88 0.39 -45.48
C ALA A 94 31.53 0.40 -44.10
N GLU A 95 32.86 0.51 -44.02
CA GLU A 95 33.61 0.61 -42.76
C GLU A 95 33.15 1.80 -41.90
N ILE A 96 32.94 2.97 -42.50
CA ILE A 96 32.38 4.14 -41.79
C ILE A 96 31.00 3.81 -41.19
N ARG A 97 30.10 3.21 -41.97
CA ARG A 97 28.75 2.85 -41.50
C ARG A 97 28.76 1.80 -40.40
N PHE A 98 29.67 0.82 -40.46
CA PHE A 98 29.83 -0.16 -39.38
C PHE A 98 30.32 0.51 -38.09
N ARG A 99 31.28 1.45 -38.18
CA ARG A 99 31.73 2.23 -37.01
C ARG A 99 30.62 3.13 -36.44
N GLU A 100 29.82 3.77 -37.29
CA GLU A 100 28.65 4.55 -36.86
C GLU A 100 27.64 3.65 -36.10
N LEU A 101 27.37 2.44 -36.60
CA LEU A 101 26.50 1.47 -35.91
C LEU A 101 27.08 1.02 -34.56
N ASP A 102 28.38 0.70 -34.49
CA ASP A 102 29.07 0.33 -33.25
C ASP A 102 29.02 1.45 -32.19
N VAL A 103 29.21 2.70 -32.60
CA VAL A 103 29.09 3.87 -31.70
C VAL A 103 27.66 4.03 -31.20
N ASN A 104 26.66 3.93 -32.10
CA ASN A 104 25.25 4.03 -31.73
C ASN A 104 24.81 2.91 -30.77
N LEU A 105 25.31 1.69 -30.95
CA LEU A 105 25.06 0.57 -30.03
C LEU A 105 25.66 0.83 -28.64
N ARG A 106 26.92 1.27 -28.57
CA ARG A 106 27.58 1.64 -27.30
C ARG A 106 26.87 2.78 -26.58
N GLU A 107 26.35 3.77 -27.31
CA GLU A 107 25.52 4.83 -26.74
C GLU A 107 24.18 4.30 -26.20
N LEU A 108 23.54 3.36 -26.90
CA LEU A 108 22.30 2.73 -26.45
C LEU A 108 22.54 1.94 -25.15
N ASP A 109 23.61 1.14 -25.11
CA ASP A 109 24.01 0.38 -23.93
C ASP A 109 24.29 1.32 -22.74
N ALA A 110 25.10 2.36 -22.94
CA ALA A 110 25.41 3.35 -21.91
C ALA A 110 24.16 4.07 -21.38
N LYS A 111 23.21 4.44 -22.25
CA LYS A 111 21.91 5.01 -21.86
C LYS A 111 21.09 4.01 -21.05
N SER A 112 21.03 2.74 -21.47
CA SER A 112 20.30 1.68 -20.76
C SER A 112 20.88 1.43 -19.36
N GLU A 113 22.21 1.43 -19.21
CA GLU A 113 22.84 1.28 -17.91
C GLU A 113 22.60 2.49 -17.00
N ALA A 114 22.62 3.70 -17.56
CA ALA A 114 22.33 4.92 -16.81
C ALA A 114 20.90 4.91 -16.25
N SER A 115 19.90 4.56 -17.09
CA SER A 115 18.51 4.42 -16.64
C SER A 115 18.34 3.30 -15.60
N ARG A 116 19.06 2.17 -15.73
CA ARG A 116 19.06 1.10 -14.72
C ARG A 116 19.62 1.60 -13.38
N ARG A 117 20.79 2.23 -13.37
CA ARG A 117 21.42 2.81 -12.16
C ARG A 117 20.50 3.84 -11.49
N GLU A 118 19.79 4.66 -12.27
CA GLU A 118 18.82 5.62 -11.74
C GLU A 118 17.63 4.93 -11.03
N LEU A 119 17.11 3.84 -11.60
CA LEU A 119 16.05 3.05 -10.99
C LEU A 119 16.52 2.37 -9.69
N ASP A 120 17.73 1.81 -9.68
CA ASP A 120 18.33 1.17 -8.50
C ASP A 120 18.47 2.18 -7.34
N VAL A 121 19.00 3.39 -7.62
CA VAL A 121 19.13 4.47 -6.62
C VAL A 121 17.77 4.96 -6.12
N LYS A 122 16.76 5.04 -6.99
CA LYS A 122 15.38 5.41 -6.60
C LYS A 122 14.73 4.33 -5.72
N ALA A 123 14.97 3.05 -6.01
CA ALA A 123 14.47 1.94 -5.20
C ALA A 123 15.10 1.98 -3.80
N GLU A 124 16.43 2.02 -3.72
CA GLU A 124 17.19 2.11 -2.47
C GLU A 124 16.75 3.30 -1.60
N THR A 125 16.55 4.47 -2.22
CA THR A 125 16.07 5.69 -1.54
C THR A 125 14.67 5.49 -0.96
N ARG A 126 13.74 4.89 -1.72
CA ARG A 126 12.38 4.60 -1.26
C ARG A 126 12.33 3.56 -0.13
N PHE A 127 13.19 2.54 -0.16
CA PHE A 127 13.29 1.59 0.95
C PHE A 127 13.76 2.27 2.23
N ARG A 128 14.84 3.06 2.17
CA ARG A 128 15.32 3.83 3.33
C ARG A 128 14.27 4.81 3.88
N GLU A 129 13.51 5.47 3.01
CA GLU A 129 12.38 6.31 3.43
C GLU A 129 11.29 5.52 4.17
N LEU A 130 10.98 4.30 3.71
CA LEU A 130 9.98 3.44 4.36
C LEU A 130 10.48 2.95 5.72
N ASP A 131 11.74 2.54 5.82
CA ASP A 131 12.36 2.11 7.08
C ASP A 131 12.34 3.23 8.12
N VAL A 132 12.75 4.44 7.74
CA VAL A 132 12.70 5.62 8.63
C VAL A 132 11.26 5.95 9.04
N LYS A 133 10.27 5.84 8.14
CA LYS A 133 8.84 6.04 8.45
C LYS A 133 8.29 4.97 9.38
N ALA A 134 8.71 3.71 9.22
CA ALA A 134 8.33 2.60 10.09
C ALA A 134 8.90 2.80 11.51
N GLU A 135 10.20 3.04 11.62
CA GLU A 135 10.90 3.33 12.88
C GLU A 135 10.28 4.52 13.62
N THR A 136 9.94 5.60 12.90
CA THR A 136 9.27 6.78 13.47
C THR A 136 7.89 6.40 14.04
N ARG A 137 7.10 5.61 13.31
CA ARG A 137 5.77 5.17 13.77
C ARG A 137 5.83 4.24 14.97
N PHE A 138 6.82 3.35 15.04
CA PHE A 138 7.01 2.50 16.23
C PHE A 138 7.33 3.35 17.46
N ARG A 139 8.29 4.28 17.37
CA ARG A 139 8.60 5.21 18.47
C ARG A 139 7.40 6.06 18.90
N GLU A 140 6.58 6.52 17.95
CA GLU A 140 5.33 7.21 18.27
C GLU A 140 4.33 6.33 19.05
N LEU A 141 4.24 5.04 18.71
CA LEU A 141 3.36 4.09 19.41
C LEU A 141 3.89 3.80 20.82
N ASP A 142 5.19 3.59 20.97
CA ASP A 142 5.84 3.37 22.28
C ASP A 142 5.60 4.57 23.22
N VAL A 143 5.85 5.80 22.74
CA VAL A 143 5.58 7.03 23.52
C VAL A 143 4.10 7.17 23.88
N LYS A 144 3.17 6.80 22.98
CA LYS A 144 1.72 6.82 23.26
C LYS A 144 1.31 5.76 24.28
N ALA A 145 1.89 4.56 24.22
CA ALA A 145 1.64 3.49 25.19
C ALA A 145 2.14 3.88 26.58
N GLU A 146 3.40 4.30 26.66
CA GLU A 146 4.06 4.81 27.86
C GLU A 146 3.28 5.97 28.53
N THR A 147 2.79 6.93 27.72
CA THR A 147 1.96 8.04 28.23
C THR A 147 0.64 7.53 28.83
N ARG A 148 -0.03 6.58 28.17
CA ARG A 148 -1.28 5.98 28.67
C ARG A 148 -1.07 5.18 29.95
N PHE A 149 0.04 4.47 30.11
CA PHE A 149 0.35 3.77 31.35
C PHE A 149 0.50 4.74 32.52
N ARG A 150 1.27 5.83 32.36
CA ARG A 150 1.39 6.87 33.41
C ARG A 150 0.06 7.55 33.75
N GLU A 151 -0.81 7.78 32.76
CA GLU A 151 -2.18 8.27 33.01
C GLU A 151 -3.03 7.29 33.83
N LEU A 152 -2.88 5.99 33.59
CA LEU A 152 -3.58 4.95 34.36
C LEU A 152 -3.02 4.86 35.78
N ASP A 153 -1.70 4.86 35.96
CA ASP A 153 -1.06 4.86 37.28
C ASP A 153 -1.50 6.06 38.12
N GLY A 154 -1.52 7.27 37.53
CA GLY A 154 -2.00 8.47 38.22
C GLY A 154 -3.49 8.42 38.59
N LYS A 155 -4.34 7.79 37.76
CA LYS A 155 -5.76 7.54 38.08
C LYS A 155 -5.91 6.53 39.21
N ILE A 156 -5.09 5.47 39.22
CA ILE A 156 -5.06 4.44 40.27
C ILE A 156 -4.64 5.08 41.60
N GLU A 157 -3.55 5.84 41.63
CA GLU A 157 -3.08 6.55 42.83
C GLU A 157 -4.13 7.52 43.39
N THR A 158 -4.81 8.26 42.50
CA THR A 158 -5.90 9.17 42.88
C THR A 158 -7.10 8.41 43.49
N CYS A 159 -7.48 7.28 42.90
CA CYS A 159 -8.57 6.44 43.41
C CYS A 159 -8.25 5.84 44.79
N PHE A 160 -7.01 5.38 45.01
CA PHE A 160 -6.58 4.91 46.33
C PHE A 160 -6.65 6.03 47.39
N LYS A 161 -6.15 7.23 47.09
CA LYS A 161 -6.26 8.38 48.01
C LYS A 161 -7.72 8.74 48.35
N GLU A 162 -8.62 8.65 47.38
CA GLU A 162 -10.06 8.88 47.61
C GLU A 162 -10.69 7.78 48.49
N LEU A 163 -10.30 6.52 48.28
CA LEU A 163 -10.74 5.39 49.12
C LEU A 163 -10.24 5.52 50.55
N ASP A 164 -8.96 5.85 50.77
CA ASP A 164 -8.39 6.06 52.10
C ASP A 164 -9.13 7.20 52.84
N SER A 165 -9.41 8.29 52.14
CA SER A 165 -10.19 9.41 52.68
C SER A 165 -11.61 9.01 53.07
N LYS A 166 -12.28 8.15 52.28
CA LYS A 166 -13.61 7.61 52.62
C LYS A 166 -13.54 6.68 53.83
N ILE A 167 -12.53 5.81 53.91
CA ILE A 167 -12.31 4.90 55.03
C ILE A 167 -12.13 5.66 56.34
N GLU A 168 -11.26 6.68 56.39
CA GLU A 168 -11.08 7.47 57.61
C GLU A 168 -12.32 8.32 57.96
N THR A 169 -13.10 8.77 56.95
CA THR A 169 -14.38 9.45 57.18
C THR A 169 -15.39 8.53 57.85
N THR A 170 -15.67 7.36 57.27
CA THR A 170 -16.61 6.37 57.84
C THR A 170 -16.17 5.86 59.21
N LYS A 171 -14.86 5.71 59.42
CA LYS A 171 -14.28 5.35 60.73
C LYS A 171 -14.48 6.46 61.78
N ALA A 172 -14.40 7.73 61.40
CA ALA A 172 -14.69 8.85 62.28
C ALA A 172 -16.20 8.97 62.62
N GLU A 173 -17.07 8.68 61.65
CA GLU A 173 -18.53 8.58 61.82
C GLU A 173 -18.90 7.46 62.79
N LEU A 174 -18.46 6.22 62.52
CA LEU A 174 -18.69 5.07 63.41
C LEU A 174 -18.18 5.33 64.84
N LYS A 175 -17.06 6.04 65.00
CA LYS A 175 -16.53 6.41 66.32
C LYS A 175 -17.39 7.47 67.03
N ARG A 176 -18.04 8.38 66.29
CA ARG A 176 -19.05 9.31 66.84
C ARG A 176 -20.29 8.54 67.28
N ASP A 177 -20.79 7.63 66.44
CA ASP A 177 -22.02 6.87 66.69
C ASP A 177 -21.86 5.96 67.92
N ILE A 178 -20.72 5.27 68.06
CA ILE A 178 -20.38 4.49 69.27
C ILE A 178 -20.41 5.38 70.51
N LYS A 179 -19.79 6.56 70.47
CA LYS A 179 -19.78 7.50 71.60
C LYS A 179 -21.18 8.04 71.94
N GLU A 180 -22.03 8.24 70.94
CA GLU A 180 -23.43 8.63 71.15
C GLU A 180 -24.25 7.49 71.79
N LEU A 181 -24.03 6.25 71.36
CA LEU A 181 -24.64 5.07 71.96
C LEU A 181 -24.19 4.87 73.41
N ASP A 182 -22.89 4.98 73.71
CA ASP A 182 -22.36 4.94 75.09
C ASP A 182 -23.02 6.01 75.97
N GLY A 183 -23.18 7.23 75.45
CA GLY A 183 -23.88 8.32 76.14
C GLY A 183 -25.34 7.99 76.43
N LYS A 184 -26.09 7.47 75.44
CA LYS A 184 -27.48 7.02 75.61
C LYS A 184 -27.59 5.88 76.62
N ILE A 185 -26.64 4.95 76.64
CA ILE A 185 -26.58 3.85 77.60
C ILE A 185 -26.42 4.41 79.03
N GLU A 186 -25.45 5.29 79.29
CA GLU A 186 -25.28 5.87 80.62
C GLU A 186 -26.46 6.75 81.05
N THR A 187 -27.11 7.50 80.14
CA THR A 187 -28.36 8.20 80.44
C THR A 187 -29.48 7.23 80.84
N SER A 188 -29.75 6.20 80.03
CA SER A 188 -30.80 5.21 80.33
C SER A 188 -30.56 4.46 81.65
N LYS A 189 -29.29 4.16 81.96
CA LYS A 189 -28.85 3.55 83.23
C LYS A 189 -29.09 4.48 84.42
N ALA A 190 -28.82 5.78 84.27
CA ALA A 190 -29.13 6.77 85.30
C ALA A 190 -30.64 6.93 85.52
N GLU A 191 -31.45 6.93 84.45
CA GLU A 191 -32.91 6.95 84.51
C GLU A 191 -33.48 5.70 85.20
N ILE A 192 -32.98 4.51 84.86
CA ILE A 192 -33.38 3.25 85.52
C ILE A 192 -33.05 3.29 87.02
N LEU A 193 -31.84 3.72 87.40
CA LEU A 193 -31.46 3.83 88.82
C LEU A 193 -32.31 4.87 89.57
N ALA A 194 -32.59 6.02 88.96
CA ALA A 194 -33.47 7.03 89.54
C ALA A 194 -34.91 6.52 89.70
N GLY A 195 -35.45 5.85 88.67
CA GLY A 195 -36.77 5.23 88.70
C GLY A 195 -36.90 4.12 89.74
N MET A 196 -35.89 3.25 89.88
CA MET A 196 -35.83 2.24 90.93
C MET A 196 -35.80 2.87 92.33
N ASN A 197 -34.97 3.90 92.55
CA ASN A 197 -34.90 4.60 93.83
C ASN A 197 -36.23 5.30 94.18
N ALA A 198 -36.88 5.93 93.20
CA ALA A 198 -38.20 6.53 93.37
C ALA A 198 -39.27 5.47 93.69
N GLY A 199 -39.27 4.33 92.98
CA GLY A 199 -40.17 3.19 93.25
C GLY A 199 -39.96 2.57 94.63
N ILE A 200 -38.72 2.46 95.11
CA ILE A 200 -38.42 2.03 96.48
C ILE A 200 -38.90 3.07 97.50
N ALA A 201 -38.75 4.37 97.22
CA ALA A 201 -39.21 5.43 98.11
C ALA A 201 -40.75 5.45 98.22
N THR A 202 -41.48 5.34 97.11
CA THR A 202 -42.95 5.24 97.12
C THR A 202 -43.42 3.96 97.81
N ALA A 203 -42.83 2.80 97.51
CA ALA A 203 -43.15 1.54 98.20
C ALA A 203 -42.90 1.61 99.72
N LYS A 204 -41.82 2.28 100.16
CA LYS A 204 -41.57 2.56 101.60
C LYS A 204 -42.64 3.47 102.19
N VAL A 205 -43.00 4.56 101.51
CA VAL A 205 -44.06 5.48 101.97
C VAL A 205 -45.42 4.78 102.04
N ASP A 206 -45.78 3.95 101.06
CA ASP A 206 -47.05 3.24 101.05
C ASP A 206 -47.08 2.10 102.08
N SER A 207 -45.95 1.43 102.32
CA SER A 207 -45.78 0.51 103.45
C SER A 207 -45.97 1.21 104.80
N ILE A 208 -45.43 2.42 104.98
CA ILE A 208 -45.66 3.25 106.18
C ILE A 208 -47.13 3.64 106.31
N LYS A 209 -47.79 4.11 105.23
CA LYS A 209 -49.22 4.45 105.24
C LYS A 209 -50.08 3.24 105.62
N TRP A 210 -49.82 2.07 105.04
CA TRP A 210 -50.58 0.85 105.32
C TRP A 210 -50.35 0.35 106.75
N THR A 211 -49.11 0.36 107.21
CA THR A 211 -48.73 0.01 108.60
C THR A 211 -49.37 0.97 109.61
N ALA A 212 -49.36 2.28 109.36
CA ALA A 212 -50.00 3.27 110.21
C ALA A 212 -51.53 3.10 110.24
N GLY A 213 -52.15 2.86 109.08
CA GLY A 213 -53.59 2.54 108.98
C GLY A 213 -53.95 1.27 109.76
N MET A 214 -53.12 0.22 109.69
CA MET A 214 -53.27 -1.01 110.46
C MET A 214 -53.14 -0.76 111.96
N PHE A 215 -52.16 0.05 112.41
CA PHE A 215 -52.03 0.44 113.83
C PHE A 215 -53.25 1.22 114.33
N VAL A 216 -53.81 2.15 113.55
CA VAL A 216 -55.04 2.86 113.89
C VAL A 216 -56.22 1.89 114.00
N ALA A 217 -56.39 0.99 113.03
CA ALA A 217 -57.44 -0.02 113.05
C ALA A 217 -57.31 -0.97 114.25
N GLN A 218 -56.11 -1.46 114.54
CA GLN A 218 -55.81 -2.34 115.69
C GLN A 218 -56.07 -1.63 117.02
N THR A 219 -55.70 -0.34 117.14
CA THR A 219 -55.97 0.48 118.33
C THR A 219 -57.48 0.69 118.52
N ALA A 220 -58.21 1.00 117.45
CA ALA A 220 -59.67 1.12 117.49
C ALA A 220 -60.36 -0.20 117.87
N LEU A 221 -59.82 -1.34 117.41
CA LEU A 221 -60.31 -2.68 117.77
C LEU A 221 -60.09 -2.98 119.26
N ILE A 222 -58.92 -2.64 119.81
CA ILE A 222 -58.61 -2.78 121.25
C ILE A 222 -59.53 -1.88 122.09
N ILE A 223 -59.71 -0.60 121.71
CA ILE A 223 -60.60 0.33 122.41
C ILE A 223 -62.06 -0.16 122.33
N GLY A 224 -62.51 -0.63 121.17
CA GLY A 224 -63.84 -1.22 121.00
C GLY A 224 -64.05 -2.47 121.87
N ALA A 225 -63.04 -3.34 121.97
CA ALA A 225 -63.07 -4.52 122.85
C ALA A 225 -63.06 -4.13 124.34
N MET A 226 -62.30 -3.12 124.74
CA MET A 226 -62.33 -2.57 126.11
C MET A 226 -63.69 -1.96 126.45
N PHE A 227 -64.29 -1.22 125.52
CA PHE A 227 -65.63 -0.65 125.70
C PHE A 227 -66.71 -1.76 125.78
N ALA A 228 -66.58 -2.82 124.98
CA ALA A 228 -67.44 -4.00 125.07
C ALA A 228 -67.28 -4.74 126.41
N MET A 229 -66.05 -4.91 126.93
CA MET A 229 -65.82 -5.45 128.28
C MET A 229 -66.45 -4.59 129.37
N LEU A 230 -66.31 -3.26 129.29
CA LEU A 230 -66.97 -2.33 130.21
C LEU A 230 -68.49 -2.47 130.20
N LYS A 231 -69.09 -2.75 129.03
CA LYS A 231 -70.52 -2.99 128.88
C LYS A 231 -70.98 -4.38 129.35
N MET A 232 -70.08 -5.35 129.46
CA MET A 232 -70.38 -6.72 129.93
C MET A 232 -70.32 -6.88 131.46
N ASN A 233 -69.97 -5.83 132.22
CA ASN A 233 -69.85 -5.89 133.68
C ASN A 233 -71.09 -5.35 134.45
N GLN A 234 -72.30 -5.62 133.94
CA GLN A 234 -73.55 -5.57 134.72
C GLN A 234 -74.38 -6.85 134.46
N PRO A 235 -75.09 -7.39 135.47
CA PRO A 235 -75.50 -8.80 135.46
C PRO A 235 -76.69 -9.13 134.55
N ASN A 236 -76.67 -10.40 134.13
CA ASN A 236 -77.45 -11.03 133.07
C ASN A 236 -78.89 -11.42 133.47
N PRO A 237 -79.72 -11.91 132.52
CA PRO A 237 -80.13 -13.32 132.60
C PRO A 237 -80.08 -14.14 131.28
N GLN A 238 -79.73 -15.43 131.41
CA GLN A 238 -79.58 -16.50 130.39
C GLN A 238 -80.95 -17.10 129.91
N PRO A 239 -81.08 -18.14 129.03
CA PRO A 239 -80.11 -19.14 128.48
C PRO A 239 -80.24 -19.61 126.98
N VAL A 240 -79.63 -20.77 126.68
CA VAL A 240 -79.18 -21.43 125.41
C VAL A 240 -80.16 -22.29 124.55
N GLY A 241 -79.95 -22.38 123.22
CA GLY A 241 -79.46 -23.57 122.44
C GLY A 241 -80.33 -24.77 121.91
N PHE A 242 -80.22 -25.04 120.58
CA PHE A 242 -80.06 -26.35 119.84
C PHE A 242 -81.12 -27.50 119.64
N SER A 243 -81.08 -28.12 118.43
CA SER A 243 -81.35 -29.56 118.07
C SER A 243 -82.83 -30.03 117.84
N SER A 244 -83.23 -31.29 117.47
CA SER A 244 -82.61 -32.65 117.32
C SER A 244 -83.38 -33.58 116.31
N PRO A 245 -82.80 -34.70 115.81
CA PRO A 245 -83.49 -35.82 115.08
C PRO A 245 -84.38 -36.74 116.00
N PRO A 246 -85.24 -37.63 115.43
CA PRO A 246 -86.00 -38.67 116.17
C PRO A 246 -85.66 -40.12 115.73
N ALA A 247 -85.91 -41.22 116.47
CA ALA A 247 -86.22 -41.40 117.90
C ALA A 247 -86.09 -42.90 118.30
N GLN A 248 -85.97 -43.11 119.63
CA GLN A 248 -86.38 -44.29 120.43
C GLN A 248 -85.46 -45.54 120.44
N GLU A 249 -85.12 -46.16 121.58
CA GLU A 249 -85.49 -45.98 123.01
C GLU A 249 -84.20 -46.02 123.88
N THR A 250 -84.07 -45.28 124.97
CA THR A 250 -84.96 -45.30 126.14
C THR A 250 -85.77 -44.02 126.37
N ARG A 251 -87.09 -44.17 126.33
CA ARG A 251 -88.12 -43.34 126.98
C ARG A 251 -88.17 -41.82 126.67
N LEU A 252 -89.28 -41.43 126.01
CA LEU A 252 -90.23 -40.36 126.42
C LEU A 252 -89.69 -38.91 126.72
N PRO A 253 -90.42 -37.82 126.39
CA PRO A 253 -91.01 -37.41 125.09
C PRO A 253 -90.86 -35.86 124.74
N VAL A 254 -91.11 -35.43 123.49
CA VAL A 254 -91.86 -34.17 123.10
C VAL A 254 -91.21 -32.71 123.07
N VAL A 255 -91.47 -31.91 121.99
CA VAL A 255 -91.27 -30.43 121.63
C VAL A 255 -89.90 -29.85 120.99
N PRO A 256 -89.65 -28.53 120.59
CA PRO A 256 -88.94 -28.17 119.29
C PRO A 256 -87.94 -26.93 119.22
N HIS A 257 -87.59 -26.47 117.97
CA HIS A 257 -87.03 -25.14 117.52
C HIS A 257 -85.49 -24.83 117.66
N ALA A 258 -84.85 -23.82 117.00
CA ALA A 258 -85.28 -22.56 116.31
C ALA A 258 -84.62 -22.23 114.91
N ARG A 259 -83.65 -21.30 114.77
CA ARG A 259 -82.95 -20.86 113.51
C ARG A 259 -81.44 -20.61 113.70
#